data_AF-A0A6G1BBP9-F1
#
_entry.id   AF-A0A6G1BBP9-F1
#
_cell.length_a   1.000
_cell.length_b   1.000
_cell.length_c   1.000
_cell.angle_alpha   90.00
_cell.angle_beta   90.00
_cell.angle_gamma   90.00
#
_symmetry.space_group_name_H-M   'P 1'
#
loop_
_entity.id
_entity.type
_entity.pdbx_description
1 polymer ?
#
loop_
_entity_poly.entity_id
_entity_poly.type
_entity_poly.pdbx_seq_one_letter_code
_entity_poly.pdbx_strand_id
1 'polypeptide(L)'
;PKAPKGKTIGREKKVIHPYSRKAAQITRETHKQEKKEKLKNEKALRLNLLGEKLQWFQSHLDPQKAGYSKKDACELIERYLNRFNSELEQIELHNSIKDRQGRRHCSRETVIKQTMERERQQYEGYGLEIPDIVNAGNLKTFREWDFDLKKLPTIKMRKICANDAVPKKCKKKTIITVDKKKTIITVDKDLGELELKDDSSDSDEEMTAVA
;
A
#
# COMPACT_ATOMS: atom_id res chain seq x y z
N PRO A 1 19.75 65.24 2.49
CA PRO A 1 19.69 63.80 2.14
C PRO A 1 21.09 63.17 2.00
N LYS A 2 21.52 62.35 2.97
CA LYS A 2 22.81 61.63 2.92
C LYS A 2 22.63 60.25 2.27
N ALA A 3 23.30 60.02 1.15
CA ALA A 3 23.25 58.78 0.38
C ALA A 3 23.78 57.56 1.17
N PRO A 4 23.24 56.36 0.96
CA PRO A 4 23.72 55.15 1.61
C PRO A 4 25.08 54.75 1.01
N LYS A 5 26.10 54.67 1.87
CA LYS A 5 27.46 54.31 1.47
C LYS A 5 27.54 52.85 0.99
N GLY A 6 27.98 52.72 -0.26
CA GLY A 6 28.68 51.62 -0.92
C GLY A 6 28.70 50.25 -0.24
N LYS A 7 28.07 49.28 -0.92
CA LYS A 7 28.25 47.84 -0.69
C LYS A 7 29.71 47.48 -0.97
N THR A 8 30.49 47.20 0.07
CA THR A 8 31.88 46.71 -0.07
C THR A 8 31.88 45.30 -0.64
N ILE A 9 31.90 45.22 -1.96
CA ILE A 9 32.18 44.01 -2.75
C ILE A 9 33.71 43.85 -2.70
N GLY A 10 34.22 42.87 -1.96
CA GLY A 10 35.66 42.54 -1.97
C GLY A 10 36.38 42.47 -0.63
N ARG A 11 35.70 42.49 0.53
CA ARG A 11 36.37 42.10 1.79
C ARG A 11 36.30 40.58 1.93
N GLU A 12 37.46 39.94 1.93
CA GLU A 12 37.62 38.54 2.35
C GLU A 12 36.77 38.27 3.60
N LYS A 13 36.10 37.12 3.63
CA LYS A 13 35.20 36.78 4.75
C LYS A 13 36.05 36.70 6.02
N LYS A 14 36.07 37.80 6.78
CA LYS A 14 36.77 37.89 8.07
C LYS A 14 36.39 36.69 8.92
N VAL A 15 37.39 36.06 9.55
CA VAL A 15 37.19 34.98 10.51
C VAL A 15 36.21 35.48 11.58
N ILE A 16 35.05 34.82 11.67
CA ILE A 16 33.98 35.19 12.58
C ILE A 16 34.20 34.42 13.88
N HIS A 17 34.30 35.12 15.00
CA HIS A 17 34.38 34.46 16.31
C HIS A 17 33.11 33.63 16.57
N PRO A 18 33.21 32.40 17.11
CA PRO A 18 32.08 31.48 17.28
C PRO A 18 30.92 32.07 18.10
N TYR A 19 31.22 32.88 19.13
CA TYR A 19 30.20 33.52 19.97
C TYR A 19 29.75 34.92 19.47
N SER A 20 30.14 35.31 18.25
CA SER A 20 29.71 36.60 17.68
C SER A 20 28.24 36.57 17.27
N ARG A 21 27.55 37.72 17.32
CA ARG A 21 26.19 37.89 16.77
C ARG A 21 26.09 37.42 15.31
N LYS A 22 27.14 37.65 14.52
CA LYS A 22 27.19 37.22 13.11
C LYS A 22 27.27 35.70 12.99
N ALA A 23 28.01 35.01 13.87
CA ALA A 23 28.03 33.55 13.93
C ALA A 23 26.66 32.99 14.34
N ALA A 24 26.02 33.57 15.36
CA ALA A 24 24.68 33.19 15.78
C ALA A 24 23.61 33.39 14.69
N GLN A 25 23.78 34.40 13.82
CA GLN A 25 22.88 34.58 12.67
C GLN A 25 23.11 33.51 11.61
N ILE A 26 24.36 33.20 11.29
CA ILE A 26 24.71 32.13 10.34
C ILE A 26 24.16 30.78 10.83
N THR A 27 24.32 30.43 12.10
CA THR A 27 23.81 29.16 12.65
C THR A 27 22.28 29.07 12.60
N ARG A 28 21.57 30.19 12.79
CA ARG A 28 20.10 30.24 12.62
C ARG A 28 19.71 30.01 11.17
N GLU A 29 20.41 30.63 10.23
CA GLU A 29 20.16 30.48 8.79
C GLU A 29 20.47 29.05 8.32
N THR A 30 21.58 28.46 8.76
CA THR A 30 21.92 27.06 8.43
C THR A 30 20.87 26.10 8.97
N HIS A 31 20.44 26.25 10.22
CA HIS A 31 19.40 25.40 10.80
C HIS A 31 18.04 25.56 10.11
N LYS A 32 17.68 26.78 9.69
CA LYS A 32 16.49 27.01 8.87
C LYS A 32 16.59 26.29 7.53
N GLN A 33 17.75 26.37 6.88
CA GLN A 33 17.99 25.72 5.60
C GLN A 33 18.00 24.19 5.75
N GLU A 34 18.61 23.65 6.80
CA GLU A 34 18.61 22.22 7.11
C GLU A 34 17.19 21.69 7.30
N LYS A 35 16.34 22.40 8.06
CA LYS A 35 14.92 22.05 8.20
C LYS A 35 14.19 22.06 6.87
N LYS A 36 14.45 23.06 6.02
CA LYS A 36 13.84 23.15 4.69
C LYS A 36 14.27 21.99 3.80
N GLU A 37 15.54 21.62 3.79
CA GLU A 37 16.05 20.49 3.02
C GLU A 37 15.52 19.15 3.57
N LYS A 38 15.43 18.97 4.90
CA LYS A 38 14.78 17.79 5.51
C LYS A 38 13.34 17.61 5.03
N LEU A 39 12.53 18.67 5.06
CA LEU A 39 11.14 18.62 4.57
C LEU A 39 11.04 18.30 3.07
N LYS A 40 11.99 18.79 2.26
CA LYS A 40 12.04 18.44 0.83
C LYS A 40 12.40 16.97 0.65
N ASN A 41 13.39 16.48 1.38
CA ASN A 41 13.83 15.09 1.32
C ASN A 41 12.73 14.13 1.77
N GLU A 42 12.00 14.45 2.83
CA GLU A 42 10.85 13.65 3.27
C GLU A 42 9.74 13.58 2.21
N LYS A 43 9.42 14.71 1.56
CA LYS A 43 8.45 14.73 0.47
C LYS A 43 8.93 13.93 -0.74
N ALA A 44 10.19 14.09 -1.12
CA ALA A 44 10.80 13.33 -2.20
C ALA A 44 10.79 11.83 -1.90
N LEU A 45 11.14 11.43 -0.67
CA LEU A 45 11.09 10.03 -0.24
C LEU A 45 9.68 9.44 -0.33
N ARG A 46 8.65 10.17 0.10
CA ARG A 46 7.25 9.73 -0.03
C ARG A 46 6.84 9.54 -1.49
N LEU A 47 7.22 10.46 -2.36
CA LEU A 47 6.94 10.35 -3.80
C LEU A 47 7.70 9.20 -4.44
N ASN A 48 8.97 9.00 -4.07
CA ASN A 48 9.78 7.89 -4.55
C ASN A 48 9.18 6.54 -4.14
N LEU A 49 8.81 6.37 -2.88
CA LEU A 49 8.15 5.14 -2.39
C LEU A 49 6.85 4.84 -3.15
N LEU A 50 6.05 5.87 -3.45
CA LEU A 50 4.86 5.70 -4.26
C LEU A 50 5.23 5.33 -5.70
N GLY A 51 6.22 5.99 -6.30
CA GLY A 51 6.73 5.68 -7.63
C GLY A 51 7.24 4.25 -7.77
N GLU A 52 8.03 3.77 -6.82
CA GLU A 52 8.52 2.37 -6.77
C GLU A 52 7.37 1.37 -6.67
N LYS A 53 6.37 1.67 -5.82
CA LYS A 53 5.16 0.85 -5.73
C LYS A 53 4.44 0.78 -7.07
N LEU A 54 4.23 1.93 -7.73
CA LEU A 54 3.56 1.98 -9.03
C LEU A 54 4.36 1.27 -10.12
N GLN A 55 5.67 1.45 -10.13
CA GLN A 55 6.56 0.78 -11.07
C GLN A 55 6.44 -0.75 -10.97
N TRP A 56 6.37 -1.29 -9.75
CA TRP A 56 6.14 -2.71 -9.55
C TRP A 56 4.81 -3.14 -10.19
N PHE A 57 3.72 -2.38 -9.97
CA PHE A 57 2.44 -2.72 -10.61
C PHE A 57 2.55 -2.66 -12.13
N GLN A 58 3.17 -1.63 -12.69
CA GLN A 58 3.32 -1.47 -14.14
C GLN A 58 4.11 -2.63 -14.78
N SER A 59 5.19 -3.10 -14.14
CA SER A 59 6.01 -4.20 -14.67
C SER A 59 5.32 -5.56 -14.61
N HIS A 60 4.33 -5.73 -13.72
CA HIS A 60 3.56 -6.96 -13.54
C HIS A 60 2.19 -6.92 -14.24
N LEU A 61 1.91 -5.89 -15.03
CA LEU A 61 0.73 -5.84 -15.89
C LEU A 61 0.99 -6.55 -17.22
N ASP A 62 0.00 -7.30 -17.68
CA ASP A 62 0.00 -7.94 -18.98
C ASP A 62 -0.18 -6.87 -20.06
N PRO A 63 0.73 -6.74 -21.04
CA PRO A 63 0.63 -5.73 -22.09
C PRO A 63 -0.62 -5.90 -22.97
N GLN A 64 -1.07 -7.14 -23.16
CA GLN A 64 -2.12 -7.50 -24.11
C GLN A 64 -3.55 -7.36 -23.55
N LYS A 65 -3.70 -7.24 -22.23
CA LYS A 65 -5.02 -7.31 -21.58
C LYS A 65 -5.73 -5.96 -21.60
N ALA A 66 -6.92 -5.83 -22.19
CA ALA A 66 -7.58 -4.53 -22.32
C ALA A 66 -8.18 -3.96 -21.02
N GLY A 67 -8.41 -4.82 -20.02
CA GLY A 67 -8.97 -4.43 -18.72
C GLY A 67 -8.86 -5.55 -17.69
N TYR A 68 -8.82 -5.17 -16.42
CA TYR A 68 -8.74 -6.11 -15.30
C TYR A 68 -10.08 -6.24 -14.59
N SER A 69 -10.45 -7.46 -14.23
CA SER A 69 -11.53 -7.68 -13.26
C SER A 69 -11.07 -7.27 -11.86
N LYS A 70 -12.02 -7.10 -10.94
CA LYS A 70 -11.71 -6.91 -9.52
C LYS A 70 -10.95 -8.11 -8.95
N LYS A 71 -11.29 -9.32 -9.40
CA LYS A 71 -10.58 -10.56 -9.02
C LYS A 71 -9.11 -10.50 -9.43
N ASP A 72 -8.85 -10.21 -10.69
CA ASP A 72 -7.50 -10.07 -11.22
C ASP A 72 -6.70 -8.98 -10.49
N ALA A 73 -7.37 -7.90 -10.07
CA ALA A 73 -6.74 -6.86 -9.27
C ALA A 73 -6.35 -7.35 -7.86
N CYS A 74 -7.20 -8.14 -7.21
CA CYS A 74 -6.88 -8.82 -5.96
C CYS A 74 -5.71 -9.79 -6.11
N GLU A 75 -5.70 -10.61 -7.17
CA GLU A 75 -4.59 -11.53 -7.47
C GLU A 75 -3.27 -10.77 -7.70
N LEU A 76 -3.31 -9.63 -8.39
CA LEU A 76 -2.14 -8.78 -8.58
C LEU A 76 -1.64 -8.18 -7.26
N ILE A 77 -2.55 -7.80 -6.35
CA ILE A 77 -2.21 -7.36 -5.00
C ILE A 77 -1.57 -8.49 -4.19
N GLU A 78 -2.08 -9.71 -4.28
CA GLU A 78 -1.48 -10.86 -3.58
C GLU A 78 -0.05 -11.14 -4.07
N ARG A 79 0.18 -11.04 -5.38
CA ARG A 79 1.54 -11.11 -5.94
C ARG A 79 2.43 -9.98 -5.39
N TYR A 80 1.90 -8.76 -5.26
CA TYR A 80 2.63 -7.62 -4.67
C TYR A 80 2.99 -7.87 -3.20
N LEU A 81 2.06 -8.40 -2.41
CA LEU A 81 2.28 -8.71 -0.99
C LEU A 81 3.33 -9.82 -0.80
N ASN A 82 3.43 -10.75 -1.75
CA ASN A 82 4.36 -11.86 -1.73
C ASN A 82 5.72 -11.55 -2.38
N ARG A 83 5.98 -10.29 -2.80
CA ARG A 83 7.21 -9.91 -3.52
C ARG A 83 8.51 -10.18 -2.76
N PHE A 84 8.46 -10.22 -1.43
CA PHE A 84 9.62 -10.45 -0.57
C PHE A 84 9.81 -11.91 -0.15
N ASN A 85 8.91 -12.83 -0.54
CA ASN A 85 8.97 -14.22 -0.08
C ASN A 85 10.30 -14.88 -0.47
N SER A 86 10.79 -14.65 -1.69
CA SER A 86 12.08 -15.18 -2.14
C SER A 86 13.28 -14.60 -1.36
N GLU A 87 13.25 -13.31 -1.01
CA GLU A 87 14.30 -12.69 -0.19
C GLU A 87 14.28 -13.26 1.24
N LEU A 88 13.11 -13.46 1.83
CA LEU A 88 12.96 -14.05 3.16
C LEU A 88 13.43 -15.50 3.18
N GLU A 89 13.07 -16.30 2.19
CA GLU A 89 13.53 -17.68 2.05
C GLU A 89 15.05 -17.75 1.91
N GLN A 90 15.67 -16.84 1.14
CA GLN A 90 17.12 -16.77 1.02
C GLN A 90 17.80 -16.42 2.35
N ILE A 91 17.23 -15.48 3.13
CA ILE A 91 17.74 -15.14 4.46
C ILE A 91 17.60 -16.33 5.42
N GLU A 92 16.47 -17.03 5.38
CA GLU A 92 16.21 -18.22 6.19
C GLU A 92 17.19 -19.34 5.87
N LEU A 93 17.41 -19.66 4.58
CA LEU A 93 18.38 -20.65 4.14
C LEU A 93 19.81 -20.29 4.54
N HIS A 94 20.22 -19.02 4.37
CA HIS A 94 21.55 -18.60 4.79
C HIS A 94 21.73 -18.70 6.32
N ASN A 95 20.67 -18.46 7.09
CA ASN A 95 20.71 -18.57 8.54
C ASN A 95 20.58 -20.02 9.05
N SER A 96 19.91 -20.91 8.32
CA SER A 96 19.85 -22.34 8.64
C SER A 96 21.19 -23.03 8.35
N ILE A 97 21.92 -22.56 7.33
CA ILE A 97 23.29 -22.98 7.00
C ILE A 97 24.29 -22.10 7.77
N LYS A 98 24.31 -22.13 9.11
CA LYS A 98 25.51 -21.73 9.87
C LYS A 98 25.58 -22.22 11.32
N ASP A 99 26.60 -23.05 11.49
CA ASP A 99 27.36 -23.41 12.68
C ASP A 99 27.99 -22.17 13.36
N ARG A 100 28.09 -22.18 14.69
CA ARG A 100 28.75 -21.25 15.65
C ARG A 100 28.69 -19.72 15.42
N GLN A 101 28.10 -19.20 14.34
CA GLN A 101 28.04 -17.77 14.02
C GLN A 101 26.61 -17.24 14.21
N GLY A 102 26.48 -16.03 14.76
CA GLY A 102 25.19 -15.39 15.02
C GLY A 102 24.35 -15.11 13.76
N ARG A 103 23.03 -14.95 13.97
CA ARG A 103 22.02 -14.69 12.93
C ARG A 103 22.38 -13.47 12.08
N ARG A 104 22.46 -13.66 10.77
CA ARG A 104 22.76 -12.57 9.81
C ARG A 104 21.45 -11.96 9.30
N HIS A 105 21.54 -10.72 8.80
CA HIS A 105 20.43 -10.00 8.15
C HIS A 105 19.18 -9.77 9.03
N CYS A 106 19.30 -9.84 10.36
CA CYS A 106 18.16 -9.69 11.28
C CYS A 106 17.42 -8.35 11.09
N SER A 107 18.14 -7.24 10.91
CA SER A 107 17.55 -5.91 10.72
C SER A 107 16.71 -5.83 9.44
N ARG A 108 17.22 -6.37 8.32
CA ARG A 108 16.51 -6.40 7.04
C ARG A 108 15.29 -7.30 7.11
N GLU A 109 15.43 -8.49 7.68
CA GLU A 109 14.33 -9.43 7.85
C GLU A 109 13.19 -8.83 8.68
N THR A 110 13.51 -8.17 9.80
CA THR A 110 12.51 -7.50 10.65
C THR A 110 11.79 -6.38 9.88
N VAL A 111 12.52 -5.55 9.12
CA VAL A 111 11.91 -4.47 8.33
C VAL A 111 10.96 -5.01 7.25
N ILE A 112 11.35 -6.10 6.57
CA ILE A 112 10.49 -6.76 5.57
C ILE A 112 9.23 -7.30 6.23
N LYS A 113 9.36 -8.07 7.31
CA LYS A 113 8.23 -8.68 8.02
C LYS A 113 7.24 -7.62 8.51
N GLN A 114 7.74 -6.54 9.12
CA GLN A 114 6.91 -5.41 9.54
C GLN A 114 6.21 -4.71 8.37
N THR A 115 6.89 -4.61 7.22
CA THR A 115 6.30 -4.00 6.02
C THR A 115 5.20 -4.88 5.44
N MET A 116 5.43 -6.18 5.31
CA MET A 116 4.42 -7.14 4.84
C MET A 116 3.21 -7.19 5.77
N GLU A 117 3.43 -7.21 7.09
CA GLU A 117 2.37 -7.20 8.09
C GLU A 117 1.50 -5.94 7.95
N ARG A 118 2.11 -4.76 7.85
CA ARG A 118 1.37 -3.52 7.63
C ARG A 118 0.59 -3.55 6.32
N GLU A 119 1.19 -3.97 5.21
CA GLU A 119 0.50 -4.01 3.92
C GLU A 119 -0.67 -5.02 3.92
N ARG A 120 -0.52 -6.19 4.56
CA ARG A 120 -1.60 -7.17 4.73
C ARG A 120 -2.75 -6.63 5.57
N GLN A 121 -2.43 -6.03 6.72
CA GLN A 121 -3.43 -5.41 7.59
C GLN A 121 -4.22 -4.32 6.84
N GLN A 122 -3.55 -3.53 5.99
CA GLN A 122 -4.21 -2.54 5.16
C GLN A 122 -5.13 -3.17 4.11
N TYR A 123 -4.68 -4.24 3.44
CA TYR A 123 -5.44 -4.93 2.41
C TYR A 123 -6.72 -5.61 2.95
N GLU A 124 -6.62 -6.23 4.12
CA GLU A 124 -7.75 -6.90 4.77
C GLU A 124 -8.72 -5.90 5.41
N GLY A 125 -8.20 -4.82 6.00
CA GLY A 125 -9.01 -3.80 6.69
C GLY A 125 -9.66 -2.79 5.77
N TYR A 126 -8.91 -1.75 5.37
CA TYR A 126 -9.45 -0.59 4.65
C TYR A 126 -9.33 -0.69 3.12
N GLY A 127 -8.51 -1.62 2.63
CA GLY A 127 -8.17 -1.82 1.22
C GLY A 127 -6.86 -1.15 0.84
N LEU A 128 -6.01 -1.86 0.10
CA LEU A 128 -4.73 -1.34 -0.37
C LEU A 128 -4.96 -0.38 -1.54
N GLU A 129 -4.33 0.79 -1.47
CA GLU A 129 -4.42 1.79 -2.54
C GLU A 129 -3.50 1.40 -3.72
N ILE A 130 -4.08 1.15 -4.88
CA ILE A 130 -3.39 0.78 -6.12
C ILE A 130 -3.91 1.60 -7.31
N PRO A 131 -3.20 1.67 -8.45
CA PRO A 131 -3.73 2.27 -9.67
C PRO A 131 -5.06 1.63 -10.09
N ASP A 132 -5.98 2.43 -10.60
CA ASP A 132 -7.26 1.94 -11.11
C ASP A 132 -7.08 1.17 -12.43
N ILE A 133 -6.73 -0.10 -12.32
CA ILE A 133 -6.56 -1.04 -13.43
C ILE A 133 -7.90 -1.63 -13.93
N VAL A 134 -8.98 -1.43 -13.17
CA VAL A 134 -10.33 -1.92 -13.52
C VAL A 134 -10.93 -1.08 -14.64
N ASN A 135 -10.63 0.22 -14.66
CA ASN A 135 -11.06 1.11 -15.73
C ASN A 135 -10.03 1.11 -16.88
N ALA A 136 -10.47 0.69 -18.07
CA ALA A 136 -9.64 0.64 -19.28
C ALA A 136 -9.03 2.00 -19.66
N GLY A 137 -9.72 3.13 -19.42
CA GLY A 137 -9.18 4.46 -19.69
C GLY A 137 -8.00 4.81 -18.80
N ASN A 138 -8.14 4.55 -17.49
CA ASN A 138 -7.07 4.79 -16.51
C ASN A 138 -5.91 3.80 -16.72
N LEU A 139 -6.21 2.56 -17.10
CA LEU A 139 -5.19 1.55 -17.42
C LEU A 139 -4.28 1.99 -18.57
N LYS A 140 -4.82 2.62 -19.63
CA LYS A 140 -4.00 3.17 -20.72
C LYS A 140 -3.05 4.26 -20.22
N THR A 141 -3.58 5.23 -19.47
CA THR A 141 -2.74 6.30 -18.88
C THR A 141 -1.67 5.76 -17.93
N PHE A 142 -1.97 4.66 -17.24
CA PHE A 142 -1.02 4.02 -16.34
C PHE A 142 0.05 3.22 -17.09
N ARG A 143 -0.27 2.64 -18.26
CA ARG A 143 0.69 1.94 -19.13
C ARG A 143 1.68 2.90 -19.79
N GLU A 144 1.17 4.00 -20.31
CA GLU A 144 1.94 5.06 -20.97
C GLU A 144 2.70 5.95 -19.98
N TRP A 145 2.64 5.65 -18.68
CA TRP A 145 3.34 6.44 -17.69
C TRP A 145 4.85 6.17 -17.76
N ASP A 146 5.62 7.21 -18.11
CA ASP A 146 7.08 7.19 -18.29
C ASP A 146 7.89 7.19 -16.98
N PHE A 147 7.32 6.72 -15.87
CA PHE A 147 7.96 6.77 -14.53
C PHE A 147 8.24 8.19 -13.99
N ASP A 148 7.75 9.25 -14.65
CA ASP A 148 7.91 10.61 -14.16
C ASP A 148 7.04 10.84 -12.91
N LEU A 149 7.69 11.09 -11.78
CA LEU A 149 7.06 11.36 -10.49
C LEU A 149 6.13 12.58 -10.52
N LYS A 150 6.33 13.53 -11.45
CA LYS A 150 5.44 14.69 -11.61
C LYS A 150 4.07 14.31 -12.16
N LYS A 151 3.99 13.20 -12.91
CA LYS A 151 2.74 12.70 -13.50
C LYS A 151 1.92 11.86 -12.52
N LEU A 152 2.46 11.50 -11.34
CA LEU A 152 1.77 10.72 -10.31
C LEU A 152 0.37 11.23 -9.95
N PRO A 153 0.12 12.54 -9.78
CA PRO A 153 -1.22 13.03 -9.46
C PRO A 153 -2.26 12.79 -10.57
N THR A 154 -1.82 12.53 -11.79
CA THR A 154 -2.69 12.24 -12.93
C THR A 154 -3.24 10.82 -12.87
N ILE A 155 -2.49 9.90 -12.25
CA ILE A 155 -2.85 8.49 -12.12
C ILE A 155 -3.95 8.37 -11.08
N LYS A 156 -5.10 7.83 -11.49
CA LYS A 156 -6.20 7.58 -10.56
C LYS A 156 -5.89 6.36 -9.70
N MET A 157 -5.91 6.56 -8.40
CA MET A 157 -5.76 5.52 -7.40
C MET A 157 -7.12 5.01 -6.94
N ARG A 158 -7.20 3.72 -6.60
CA ARG A 158 -8.38 3.05 -6.07
C ARG A 158 -7.96 2.12 -4.93
N LYS A 159 -8.79 2.08 -3.88
CA LYS A 159 -8.63 1.13 -2.77
C LYS A 159 -9.32 -0.18 -3.12
N ILE A 160 -8.60 -1.29 -2.98
CA ILE A 160 -9.14 -2.64 -3.20
C ILE A 160 -8.87 -3.48 -1.96
N CYS A 161 -9.89 -4.19 -1.50
CA CYS A 161 -9.81 -5.06 -0.33
C CYS A 161 -9.91 -6.53 -0.72
N ALA A 162 -9.53 -7.43 0.18
CA ALA A 162 -9.66 -8.88 -0.03
C ALA A 162 -11.10 -9.31 -0.37
N ASN A 163 -12.10 -8.63 0.21
CA ASN A 163 -13.51 -8.89 -0.03
C ASN A 163 -13.98 -8.54 -1.46
N ASP A 164 -13.21 -7.77 -2.24
CA ASP A 164 -13.55 -7.45 -3.63
C ASP A 164 -13.30 -8.62 -4.60
N ALA A 165 -12.50 -9.61 -4.19
CA ALA A 165 -12.29 -10.85 -4.96
C ALA A 165 -13.56 -11.71 -4.99
N VAL A 166 -14.35 -11.66 -3.92
CA VAL A 166 -15.61 -12.41 -3.84
C VAL A 166 -16.71 -11.57 -4.49
N PRO A 167 -17.40 -12.07 -5.52
CA PRO A 167 -18.53 -11.37 -6.08
C PRO A 167 -19.63 -11.29 -5.01
N LYS A 168 -19.78 -10.13 -4.37
CA LYS A 168 -20.93 -9.87 -3.51
C LYS A 168 -22.18 -10.12 -4.35
N LYS A 169 -23.06 -11.03 -3.90
CA LYS A 169 -24.38 -11.23 -4.52
C LYS A 169 -25.15 -9.91 -4.42
N CYS A 170 -25.01 -9.06 -5.44
CA CYS A 170 -25.78 -7.85 -5.54
C CYS A 170 -27.21 -8.29 -5.88
N LYS A 171 -28.18 -8.02 -4.99
CA LYS A 171 -29.60 -8.16 -5.31
C LYS A 171 -29.85 -7.36 -6.59
N LYS A 172 -30.01 -8.02 -7.73
CA LYS A 172 -30.28 -7.36 -9.01
C LYS A 172 -31.62 -6.65 -8.86
N LYS A 173 -31.60 -5.32 -8.75
CA LYS A 173 -32.82 -4.51 -8.84
C LYS A 173 -33.17 -4.38 -10.32
N THR A 174 -34.04 -5.26 -10.81
CA THR A 174 -34.62 -5.12 -12.15
C THR A 174 -35.63 -3.97 -12.11
N ILE A 175 -35.33 -2.86 -12.78
CA ILE A 175 -36.26 -1.75 -12.94
C ILE A 175 -37.12 -2.07 -14.16
N ILE A 176 -38.37 -2.45 -13.95
CA ILE A 176 -39.36 -2.62 -15.02
C ILE A 176 -40.17 -1.32 -15.08
N THR A 177 -40.28 -0.72 -16.27
CA THR A 177 -41.05 0.52 -16.47
C THR A 177 -42.36 0.15 -17.13
N VAL A 178 -43.48 0.29 -16.41
CA VAL A 178 -44.84 0.12 -16.98
C VAL A 178 -45.62 1.41 -16.66
N ASP A 179 -46.11 2.06 -17.70
CA ASP A 179 -47.11 3.15 -17.67
C ASP A 179 -46.86 4.30 -16.68
N LYS A 180 -45.71 4.98 -16.83
CA LYS A 180 -45.36 6.25 -16.13
C LYS A 180 -45.35 6.19 -14.60
N LYS A 181 -45.55 5.04 -13.96
CA LYS A 181 -45.34 4.84 -12.52
C LYS A 181 -44.14 3.91 -12.30
N LYS A 182 -43.16 4.41 -11.54
CA LYS A 182 -41.93 3.68 -11.20
C LYS A 182 -42.18 2.82 -9.98
N THR A 183 -42.40 1.52 -10.16
CA THR A 183 -42.55 0.55 -9.07
C THR A 183 -41.24 -0.23 -8.88
N ILE A 184 -40.73 -0.24 -7.65
CA ILE A 184 -39.53 -1.01 -7.27
C ILE A 184 -40.03 -2.31 -6.63
N ILE A 185 -39.78 -3.45 -7.26
CA ILE A 185 -40.14 -4.77 -6.73
C ILE A 185 -38.85 -5.49 -6.31
N THR A 186 -38.77 -5.87 -5.04
CA THR A 186 -37.74 -6.77 -4.51
C THR A 186 -38.29 -8.19 -4.53
N VAL A 187 -37.77 -9.03 -5.43
CA VAL A 187 -38.10 -10.45 -5.45
C VAL A 187 -37.02 -11.20 -4.69
N ASP A 188 -37.32 -11.59 -3.45
CA ASP A 188 -36.54 -12.60 -2.72
C ASP A 188 -36.97 -13.96 -3.26
N LYS A 189 -36.00 -14.72 -3.79
CA LYS A 189 -36.24 -16.07 -4.34
C LYS A 189 -35.74 -17.05 -3.27
N ASP A 190 -36.62 -17.35 -2.32
CA ASP A 190 -36.41 -18.42 -1.35
C ASP A 190 -36.48 -19.77 -2.08
N LEU A 191 -35.41 -20.55 -1.93
CA LEU A 191 -35.38 -21.98 -2.21
C LEU A 191 -34.81 -22.61 -0.95
N GLY A 192 -35.70 -23.20 -0.15
CA GLY A 192 -35.35 -24.05 0.96
C GLY A 192 -34.80 -25.39 0.48
N GLU A 193 -33.99 -26.01 1.33
CA GLU A 193 -34.14 -27.38 1.84
C GLU A 193 -32.89 -27.70 2.67
N LEU A 194 -33.08 -28.06 3.94
CA LEU A 194 -32.30 -29.05 4.71
C LEU A 194 -32.92 -29.08 6.12
N GLU A 195 -33.85 -30.00 6.32
CA GLU A 195 -34.35 -30.40 7.63
C GLU A 195 -33.24 -31.14 8.38
N LEU A 196 -32.84 -30.64 9.54
CA LEU A 196 -32.15 -31.43 10.56
C LEU A 196 -33.22 -31.86 11.57
N LYS A 197 -33.52 -33.16 11.59
CA LYS A 197 -34.26 -33.79 12.68
C LYS A 197 -33.29 -34.00 13.84
N ASP A 198 -33.55 -33.29 14.92
CA ASP A 198 -33.06 -33.61 16.25
C ASP A 198 -33.77 -34.87 16.73
N ASP A 199 -33.03 -35.96 16.94
CA ASP A 199 -33.47 -37.06 17.79
C ASP A 199 -32.44 -37.24 18.92
N SER A 200 -32.88 -36.80 20.09
CA SER A 200 -32.37 -37.15 21.41
C SER A 200 -32.52 -38.66 21.63
N SER A 201 -31.43 -39.33 22.01
CA SER A 201 -31.52 -40.59 22.76
C SER A 201 -30.34 -40.70 23.72
N ASP A 202 -30.71 -40.52 24.98
CA ASP A 202 -29.99 -40.81 26.21
C ASP A 202 -29.94 -42.33 26.43
N SER A 203 -28.77 -42.87 26.78
CA SER A 203 -28.62 -44.16 27.49
C SER A 203 -27.18 -44.35 27.96
N ASP A 204 -27.00 -44.24 29.27
CA ASP A 204 -25.89 -44.77 30.08
C ASP A 204 -25.69 -46.28 29.85
N GLU A 205 -24.43 -46.77 29.86
CA GLU A 205 -24.10 -48.07 30.47
C GLU A 205 -22.57 -48.28 30.68
N GLU A 206 -22.24 -48.47 31.95
CA GLU A 206 -21.14 -49.18 32.64
C GLU A 206 -19.69 -49.34 32.12
N MET A 207 -18.83 -49.01 33.09
CA MET A 207 -17.47 -49.47 33.40
C MET A 207 -17.09 -50.90 32.95
N THR A 208 -15.91 -51.02 32.35
CA THR A 208 -15.09 -52.23 32.50
C THR A 208 -13.64 -51.87 32.82
N ALA A 209 -13.15 -52.44 33.92
CA ALA A 209 -11.75 -52.49 34.29
C ALA A 209 -11.06 -53.64 33.55
N VAL A 210 -9.82 -53.45 33.11
CA VAL A 210 -8.93 -54.55 32.73
C VAL A 210 -7.59 -54.37 33.42
N ALA A 211 -7.13 -55.50 33.97
CA ALA A 211 -6.00 -55.77 34.84
C ALA A 211 -4.63 -55.27 34.35
#